data_AF-A0A7R6PZ90-F1
#
_entry.id   AF-A0A7R6PZ90-F1
#
_cell.length_a   1.000
_cell.length_b   1.000
_cell.length_c   1.000
_cell.angle_alpha   90.00
_cell.angle_beta   90.00
_cell.angle_gamma   90.00
#
_symmetry.space_group_name_H-M   'P 1'
#
loop_
_entity.id
_entity.type
_entity.pdbx_description
1 polymer ?
#
loop_
_entity_poly.entity_id
_entity_poly.type
_entity_poly.pdbx_seq_one_letter_code
_entity_poly.pdbx_strand_id
1 'polypeptide(L)'
;MKKKLLNAIKIYIKYAYPEGNIPERIKKIVEEIERSENNLFTLPFFEKVDANVFALRLGNIFYPHMKLVVKNEDGELLFNVDTHDSPERIPPTLPGYEKFKKVIEFNKNVKKRIMNELYNKSGITVESNGDNTVVFLDDEEFILDIFKNLSQCLGVRAKTYKNGNNLLRDIEQSKLKPCICFVDIMMPEISGYDFVKKLREKKIKKFPVVFTTGVNPSKLKKDLCDDYLLKPVSLKDIESKLKKFKLL
;
A
#
# COMPACT_ATOMS: atom_id res chain seq x y z
N MET A 1 1.58 7.77 -21.21
CA MET A 1 2.65 7.06 -20.49
C MET A 1 3.73 8.01 -19.94
N LYS A 2 4.50 8.71 -20.80
CA LYS A 2 5.57 9.68 -20.40
C LYS A 2 5.17 10.66 -19.29
N LYS A 3 4.04 11.36 -19.46
CA LYS A 3 3.53 12.32 -18.46
C LYS A 3 3.27 11.69 -17.09
N LYS A 4 2.75 10.46 -17.03
CA LYS A 4 2.49 9.74 -15.77
C LYS A 4 3.81 9.40 -15.07
N LEU A 5 4.79 8.89 -15.82
CA LEU A 5 6.13 8.58 -15.31
C LEU A 5 6.84 9.83 -14.77
N LEU A 6 6.87 10.92 -15.54
CA LEU A 6 7.48 12.18 -15.12
C LEU A 6 6.82 12.75 -13.85
N ASN A 7 5.48 12.66 -13.75
CA ASN A 7 4.78 13.06 -12.54
C ASN A 7 5.17 12.19 -11.34
N ALA A 8 5.29 10.87 -11.52
CA ALA A 8 5.71 9.97 -10.47
C ALA A 8 7.15 10.26 -9.99
N ILE A 9 8.06 10.54 -10.93
CA ILE A 9 9.45 10.94 -10.62
C ILE A 9 9.48 12.27 -9.88
N LYS A 10 8.66 13.26 -10.29
CA LYS A 10 8.56 14.56 -9.59
C LYS A 10 8.09 14.38 -8.15
N ILE A 11 7.06 13.56 -7.92
CA ILE A 11 6.57 13.23 -6.57
C ILE A 11 7.67 12.51 -5.76
N TYR A 12 8.37 11.55 -6.38
CA TYR A 12 9.47 10.86 -5.75
C TYR A 12 10.56 11.83 -5.28
N ILE A 13 11.05 12.69 -6.20
CA ILE A 13 12.13 13.65 -5.94
C ILE A 13 11.74 14.63 -4.84
N LYS A 14 10.51 15.15 -4.85
CA LYS A 14 9.98 16.09 -3.85
C LYS A 14 10.19 15.59 -2.41
N TYR A 15 10.01 14.29 -2.16
CA TYR A 15 10.15 13.71 -0.83
C TYR A 15 11.53 13.11 -0.56
N ALA A 16 12.23 12.63 -1.60
CA ALA A 16 13.57 12.08 -1.47
C ALA A 16 14.66 13.15 -1.29
N TYR A 17 14.42 14.37 -1.81
CA TYR A 17 15.34 15.50 -1.83
C TYR A 17 14.62 16.82 -1.46
N PRO A 18 14.15 16.97 -0.20
CA PRO A 18 13.29 18.09 0.21
C PRO A 18 13.98 19.46 0.11
N GLU A 19 15.30 19.52 0.21
CA GLU A 19 16.11 20.76 0.08
C GLU A 19 16.48 21.08 -1.38
N GLY A 20 16.06 20.27 -2.35
CA GLY A 20 16.34 20.51 -3.78
C GLY A 20 17.76 20.13 -4.23
N ASN A 21 18.59 19.59 -3.33
CA ASN A 21 19.93 19.08 -3.62
C ASN A 21 19.88 17.75 -4.42
N ILE A 22 19.37 17.81 -5.64
CA ILE A 22 19.17 16.65 -6.52
C ILE A 22 20.49 16.31 -7.23
N PRO A 23 21.00 15.07 -7.12
CA PRO A 23 22.18 14.62 -7.85
C PRO A 23 22.09 14.83 -9.36
N GLU A 24 23.20 15.23 -9.98
CA GLU A 24 23.28 15.51 -11.43
C GLU A 24 22.87 14.32 -12.29
N ARG A 25 23.18 13.10 -11.84
CA ARG A 25 22.72 11.86 -12.48
C ARG A 25 21.19 11.80 -12.61
N ILE A 26 20.46 12.25 -11.59
CA ILE A 26 18.98 12.20 -11.58
C ILE A 26 18.42 13.27 -12.51
N LYS A 27 19.03 14.47 -12.55
CA LYS A 27 18.63 15.53 -13.49
C LYS A 27 18.76 15.05 -14.94
N LYS A 28 19.89 14.44 -15.29
CA LYS A 28 20.11 13.83 -16.62
C LYS A 28 19.08 12.77 -16.98
N ILE A 29 18.72 11.91 -16.03
CA ILE A 29 17.64 10.91 -16.22
C ILE A 29 16.32 11.61 -16.57
N VAL A 30 15.94 12.66 -15.83
CA VAL A 30 14.69 13.40 -16.09
C VAL A 30 14.73 14.05 -17.48
N GLU A 31 15.83 14.71 -17.84
CA GLU A 31 16.00 15.34 -19.15
C GLU A 31 15.94 14.33 -20.30
N GLU A 32 16.56 13.16 -20.16
CA GLU A 32 16.53 12.08 -21.16
C GLU A 32 15.12 11.52 -21.33
N ILE A 33 14.36 11.34 -20.24
CA ILE A 33 12.94 10.91 -20.31
C ILE A 33 12.09 11.97 -21.01
N GLU A 34 12.32 13.25 -20.73
CA GLU A 34 11.57 14.36 -21.35
C GLU A 34 11.80 14.42 -22.87
N ARG A 35 13.06 14.30 -23.30
CA ARG A 35 13.49 14.31 -24.72
C ARG A 35 13.10 13.05 -25.48
N SER A 36 12.93 11.91 -24.81
CA SER A 36 12.60 10.66 -25.49
C SER A 36 11.21 10.68 -26.11
N GLU A 37 11.15 10.33 -27.39
CA GLU A 37 9.92 10.03 -28.15
C GLU A 37 9.68 8.52 -28.30
N ASN A 38 10.73 7.72 -28.07
CA ASN A 38 10.73 6.27 -28.17
C ASN A 38 10.26 5.58 -26.88
N ASN A 39 10.24 4.25 -26.91
CA ASN A 39 9.90 3.42 -25.75
C ASN A 39 10.81 3.76 -24.55
N LEU A 40 10.23 4.39 -23.53
CA LEU A 40 10.95 4.92 -22.37
C LEU A 40 11.72 3.83 -21.61
N PHE A 41 11.21 2.60 -21.62
CA PHE A 41 11.78 1.49 -20.84
C PHE A 41 12.99 0.83 -21.50
N THR A 42 13.39 1.26 -22.71
CA THR A 42 14.65 0.84 -23.34
C THR A 42 15.82 1.76 -22.98
N LEU A 43 15.58 2.85 -22.26
CA LEU A 43 16.63 3.77 -21.82
C LEU A 43 17.56 3.06 -20.82
N PRO A 44 18.88 3.29 -20.89
CA PRO A 44 19.89 2.46 -20.21
C PRO A 44 19.87 2.52 -18.68
N PHE A 45 19.19 3.52 -18.11
CA PHE A 45 19.06 3.69 -16.66
C PHE A 45 17.86 2.95 -16.05
N PHE A 46 16.99 2.35 -16.87
CA PHE A 46 15.95 1.45 -16.38
C PHE A 46 16.53 0.05 -16.16
N GLU A 47 16.45 -0.43 -14.92
CA GLU A 47 16.77 -1.81 -14.57
C GLU A 47 15.54 -2.68 -14.89
N LYS A 48 15.66 -3.66 -15.79
CA LYS A 48 14.58 -4.64 -16.04
C LYS A 48 14.56 -5.66 -14.90
N VAL A 49 13.48 -5.66 -14.11
CA VAL A 49 13.30 -6.55 -12.96
C VAL A 49 12.57 -7.83 -13.37
N ASP A 50 11.56 -7.70 -14.24
CA ASP A 50 10.77 -8.81 -14.81
C ASP A 50 10.28 -8.42 -16.21
N ALA A 51 9.48 -9.25 -16.88
CA ALA A 51 8.97 -9.04 -18.23
C ALA A 51 8.38 -7.63 -18.44
N ASN A 52 7.56 -7.17 -17.49
CA ASN A 52 6.85 -5.89 -17.53
C ASN A 52 7.15 -4.99 -16.32
N VAL A 53 8.20 -5.30 -15.54
CA VAL A 53 8.56 -4.57 -14.32
C VAL A 53 9.93 -3.93 -14.50
N PHE A 54 9.98 -2.61 -14.33
CA PHE A 54 11.18 -1.81 -14.48
C PHE A 54 11.44 -1.03 -13.20
N ALA A 55 12.71 -0.76 -12.90
CA ALA A 55 13.09 0.03 -11.75
C ALA A 55 14.04 1.16 -12.13
N LEU A 56 13.80 2.33 -11.56
CA LEU A 56 14.63 3.51 -11.71
C LEU A 56 15.28 3.83 -10.37
N ARG A 57 16.61 3.75 -10.32
CA ARG A 57 17.36 4.06 -9.10
C ARG A 57 17.49 5.57 -8.93
N LEU A 58 16.63 6.13 -8.09
CA LEU A 58 16.57 7.56 -7.78
C LEU A 58 17.17 7.89 -6.42
N GLY A 59 17.31 6.92 -5.50
CA GLY A 59 17.92 7.15 -4.19
C GLY A 59 17.14 8.14 -3.31
N ASN A 60 17.80 8.65 -2.28
CA ASN A 60 17.41 9.81 -1.49
C ASN A 60 18.68 10.45 -0.87
N ILE A 61 18.53 11.50 -0.06
CA ILE A 61 19.66 12.22 0.56
C ILE A 61 20.59 11.34 1.43
N PHE A 62 20.11 10.22 1.98
CA PHE A 62 20.89 9.33 2.84
C PHE A 62 21.18 7.96 2.21
N TYR A 63 20.40 7.55 1.21
CA TYR A 63 20.46 6.20 0.67
C TYR A 63 20.30 6.19 -0.86
N PRO A 64 21.41 6.05 -1.62
CA PRO A 64 21.39 6.17 -3.08
C PRO A 64 20.74 4.97 -3.80
N HIS A 65 20.45 3.89 -3.08
CA HIS A 65 20.00 2.64 -3.68
C HIS A 65 18.48 2.46 -3.75
N MET A 66 17.70 3.40 -3.18
CA MET A 66 16.24 3.40 -3.25
C MET A 66 15.76 3.55 -4.71
N LYS A 67 14.67 2.87 -5.08
CA LYS A 67 14.18 2.81 -6.47
C LYS A 67 12.71 3.15 -6.58
N LEU A 68 12.34 3.82 -7.66
CA LEU A 68 10.98 3.88 -8.17
C LEU A 68 10.76 2.66 -9.07
N VAL A 69 9.84 1.78 -8.70
CA VAL A 69 9.42 0.62 -9.49
C VAL A 69 8.21 0.99 -10.33
N VAL A 70 8.21 0.56 -11.58
CA VAL A 70 7.16 0.81 -12.56
C VAL A 70 6.81 -0.51 -13.23
N LYS A 71 5.59 -1.00 -13.00
CA LYS A 71 5.02 -2.10 -13.75
C LYS A 71 4.11 -1.57 -14.86
N ASN A 72 4.23 -2.14 -16.04
CA ASN A 72 3.40 -1.81 -17.20
C ASN A 72 2.40 -2.96 -17.46
N GLU A 73 1.13 -2.78 -17.09
CA GLU A 73 0.05 -3.72 -17.38
C GLU A 73 -0.84 -3.11 -18.47
N ASP A 74 -0.75 -3.64 -19.70
CA ASP A 74 -1.62 -3.27 -20.83
C ASP A 74 -1.76 -1.75 -21.08
N GLY A 75 -0.66 -1.00 -20.88
CA GLY A 75 -0.61 0.45 -21.09
C GLY A 75 -0.91 1.29 -19.83
N GLU A 76 -1.31 0.64 -18.74
CA GLU A 76 -1.36 1.25 -17.41
C GLU A 76 0.00 1.14 -16.70
N LEU A 77 0.43 2.27 -16.13
CA LEU A 77 1.63 2.31 -15.30
C LEU A 77 1.24 2.23 -13.83
N LEU A 78 1.78 1.21 -13.17
CA LEU A 78 1.67 0.91 -11.77
C LEU A 78 2.98 1.27 -11.07
N PHE A 79 2.93 2.21 -10.13
CA PHE A 79 4.13 2.71 -9.45
C PHE A 79 4.30 2.14 -8.04
N ASN A 80 5.53 1.93 -7.61
CA ASN A 80 5.87 1.55 -6.24
C ASN A 80 7.27 2.06 -5.87
N VAL A 81 7.64 1.98 -4.59
CA VAL A 81 8.97 2.37 -4.12
C VAL A 81 9.61 1.18 -3.41
N ASP A 82 10.79 0.78 -3.88
CA ASP A 82 11.66 -0.20 -3.21
C ASP A 82 12.70 0.54 -2.37
N THR A 83 12.61 0.41 -1.05
CA THR A 83 13.55 1.01 -0.08
C THR A 83 14.87 0.26 -0.03
N HIS A 84 14.94 -0.96 -0.57
CA HIS A 84 16.14 -1.78 -0.67
C HIS A 84 16.83 -2.07 0.68
N ASP A 85 16.07 -2.03 1.78
CA ASP A 85 16.57 -2.09 3.15
C ASP A 85 15.93 -3.22 3.98
N SER A 86 15.56 -4.32 3.33
CA SER A 86 14.99 -5.50 4.00
C SER A 86 15.97 -6.12 5.03
N PRO A 87 15.47 -6.83 6.06
CA PRO A 87 16.32 -7.51 7.05
C PRO A 87 17.30 -8.52 6.43
N GLU A 88 16.98 -9.08 5.26
CA GLU A 88 17.87 -9.95 4.49
C GLU A 88 19.09 -9.20 3.94
N ARG A 89 18.95 -7.88 3.71
CA ARG A 89 20.01 -7.00 3.18
C ARG A 89 20.78 -6.28 4.28
N ILE A 90 20.10 -5.90 5.36
CA ILE A 90 20.69 -5.22 6.53
C ILE A 90 20.31 -5.99 7.80
N PRO A 91 21.07 -7.04 8.18
CA PRO A 91 20.73 -7.83 9.34
C PRO A 91 21.00 -7.06 10.65
N PRO A 92 20.19 -7.25 11.71
CA PRO A 92 20.40 -6.61 13.01
C PRO A 92 21.76 -6.91 13.67
N THR A 93 22.42 -7.99 13.24
CA THR A 93 23.74 -8.40 13.71
C THR A 93 24.88 -7.61 13.08
N LEU A 94 24.61 -6.74 12.10
CA LEU A 94 25.64 -5.99 11.39
C LEU A 94 26.28 -4.92 12.30
N PRO A 95 27.62 -4.83 12.37
CA PRO A 95 28.29 -3.77 13.13
C PRO A 95 27.83 -2.37 12.69
N GLY A 96 27.35 -1.57 13.63
CA GLY A 96 26.82 -0.22 13.33
C GLY A 96 25.36 -0.19 12.86
N TYR A 97 24.60 -1.28 13.03
CA TYR A 97 23.17 -1.37 12.72
C TYR A 97 22.33 -0.20 13.28
N GLU A 98 22.65 0.32 14.47
CA GLU A 98 21.93 1.47 15.04
C GLU A 98 22.00 2.74 14.18
N LYS A 99 23.10 2.93 13.42
CA LYS A 99 23.19 4.02 12.44
C LYS A 99 22.29 3.74 11.23
N PHE A 100 22.26 2.49 10.76
CA PHE A 100 21.38 2.07 9.66
C PHE A 100 19.89 2.13 10.04
N LYS A 101 19.54 1.89 11.30
CA LYS A 101 18.15 1.97 11.78
C LYS A 101 17.52 3.33 11.48
N LYS A 102 18.27 4.42 11.65
CA LYS A 102 17.82 5.78 11.28
C LYS A 102 17.60 5.93 9.78
N VAL A 103 18.47 5.35 8.95
CA VAL A 103 18.34 5.36 7.49
C VAL A 103 17.14 4.53 7.05
N ILE A 104 16.92 3.35 7.64
CA ILE A 104 15.75 2.49 7.40
C ILE A 104 14.47 3.23 7.74
N GLU A 105 14.42 3.87 8.91
CA GLU A 105 13.25 4.64 9.34
C GLU A 105 13.00 5.84 8.41
N PHE A 106 14.06 6.55 8.00
CA PHE A 106 13.96 7.61 7.01
C PHE A 106 13.42 7.09 5.67
N ASN A 107 13.98 6.00 5.13
CA ASN A 107 13.56 5.38 3.88
C ASN A 107 12.08 4.97 3.92
N LYS A 108 11.64 4.34 5.02
CA LYS A 108 10.23 4.00 5.25
C LYS A 108 9.32 5.24 5.21
N ASN A 109 9.73 6.32 5.87
CA ASN A 109 8.99 7.57 5.88
C ASN A 109 8.92 8.24 4.50
N VAL A 110 10.03 8.26 3.76
CA VAL A 110 10.07 8.79 2.39
C VAL A 110 9.19 7.95 1.47
N LYS A 111 9.33 6.61 1.49
CA LYS A 111 8.45 5.70 0.74
C LYS A 111 6.98 5.97 1.04
N LYS A 112 6.61 6.04 2.32
CA LYS A 112 5.23 6.31 2.74
C LYS A 112 4.70 7.62 2.13
N ARG A 113 5.47 8.71 2.21
CA ARG A 113 5.06 10.01 1.65
C ARG A 113 4.89 9.97 0.13
N ILE A 114 5.83 9.34 -0.58
CA ILE A 114 5.77 9.18 -2.04
C ILE A 114 4.53 8.38 -2.43
N MET A 115 4.32 7.22 -1.81
CA MET A 115 3.20 6.34 -2.12
C MET A 115 1.86 7.00 -1.83
N ASN A 116 1.76 7.79 -0.76
CA ASN A 116 0.55 8.55 -0.42
C ASN A 116 0.20 9.59 -1.48
N GLU A 117 1.18 10.38 -1.93
CA GLU A 117 0.92 11.39 -2.96
C GLU A 117 0.63 10.74 -4.33
N LEU A 118 1.31 9.64 -4.68
CA LEU A 118 1.02 8.89 -5.90
C LEU A 118 -0.41 8.33 -5.90
N TYR A 119 -0.86 7.77 -4.77
CA TYR A 119 -2.21 7.22 -4.63
C TYR A 119 -3.30 8.29 -4.74
N ASN A 120 -3.03 9.49 -4.24
CA ASN A 120 -3.99 10.61 -4.26
C ASN A 120 -3.97 11.38 -5.59
N LYS A 121 -3.07 11.05 -6.52
CA LYS A 121 -2.95 11.75 -7.80
C LYS A 121 -3.82 11.10 -8.87
N SER A 122 -4.79 11.86 -9.41
CA SER A 122 -5.62 11.41 -10.53
C SER A 122 -4.77 10.96 -11.72
N GLY A 123 -5.04 9.75 -12.22
CA GLY A 123 -4.39 9.19 -13.39
C GLY A 123 -3.06 8.46 -13.13
N ILE A 124 -2.67 8.25 -11.87
CA ILE A 124 -1.53 7.40 -11.49
C ILE A 124 -2.08 6.13 -10.83
N THR A 125 -1.74 4.96 -11.38
CA THR A 125 -2.06 3.68 -10.77
C THR A 125 -0.85 3.23 -9.94
N VAL A 126 -1.05 2.66 -8.76
CA VAL A 126 0.04 2.27 -7.86
C VAL A 126 0.10 0.74 -7.83
N GLU A 127 1.27 0.17 -8.10
CA GLU A 127 1.50 -1.29 -8.05
C GLU A 127 1.25 -1.73 -6.62
N SER A 128 0.29 -2.63 -6.43
CA SER A 128 0.22 -3.34 -5.16
C SER A 128 1.44 -4.25 -5.13
N ASN A 129 2.35 -4.02 -4.18
CA ASN A 129 3.09 -5.15 -3.65
C ASN A 129 2.06 -6.25 -3.39
N GLY A 130 2.21 -7.38 -4.08
CA GLY A 130 1.43 -8.57 -3.75
C GLY A 130 1.41 -8.71 -2.23
N ASP A 131 0.21 -8.85 -1.69
CA ASP A 131 -0.12 -9.29 -0.34
C ASP A 131 -0.70 -8.28 0.66
N ASN A 132 -0.61 -6.95 0.54
CA ASN A 132 -1.10 -6.04 1.61
C ASN A 132 -2.20 -5.03 1.21
N THR A 133 -3.38 -5.51 0.78
CA THR A 133 -4.58 -4.65 0.70
C THR A 133 -5.42 -4.75 1.96
N VAL A 134 -5.57 -3.63 2.67
CA VAL A 134 -6.53 -3.47 3.76
C VAL A 134 -7.92 -3.35 3.15
N VAL A 135 -8.88 -4.13 3.63
CA VAL A 135 -10.26 -4.05 3.15
C VAL A 135 -11.14 -3.52 4.25
N PHE A 136 -12.05 -2.61 3.90
CA PHE A 136 -13.11 -2.13 4.78
C PHE A 136 -14.46 -2.52 4.15
N LEU A 137 -15.31 -3.16 4.93
CA LEU A 137 -16.65 -3.58 4.55
C LEU A 137 -17.64 -2.96 5.52
N ASP A 138 -18.44 -2.02 5.02
CA ASP A 138 -19.41 -1.23 5.79
C ASP A 138 -20.46 -0.70 4.80
N ASP A 139 -21.75 -0.77 5.11
CA ASP A 139 -22.82 -0.32 4.22
C ASP A 139 -22.95 1.21 4.18
N GLU A 140 -22.46 1.90 5.21
CA GLU A 140 -22.46 3.36 5.31
C GLU A 140 -21.30 3.97 4.51
N GLU A 141 -21.62 4.66 3.40
CA GLU A 141 -20.63 5.26 2.51
C GLU A 141 -19.72 6.28 3.20
N PHE A 142 -20.31 7.07 4.10
CA PHE A 142 -19.59 8.05 4.90
C PHE A 142 -18.49 7.39 5.77
N ILE A 143 -18.77 6.22 6.34
CA ILE A 143 -17.80 5.46 7.15
C ILE A 143 -16.68 4.92 6.25
N LEU A 144 -17.02 4.38 5.08
CA LEU A 144 -16.03 3.93 4.10
C LEU A 144 -15.09 5.05 3.63
N ASP A 145 -15.62 6.27 3.42
CA ASP A 145 -14.81 7.44 3.06
C ASP A 145 -13.85 7.84 4.19
N ILE A 146 -14.30 7.80 5.45
CA ILE A 146 -13.43 7.99 6.61
C ILE A 146 -12.32 6.94 6.60
N PHE A 147 -12.64 5.65 6.45
CA PHE A 147 -11.63 4.59 6.43
C PHE A 147 -10.63 4.73 5.30
N LYS A 148 -11.08 5.17 4.13
CA LYS A 148 -10.21 5.47 2.99
C LYS A 148 -9.25 6.60 3.32
N ASN A 149 -9.73 7.69 3.92
CA ASN A 149 -8.91 8.82 4.35
C ASN A 149 -7.90 8.42 5.44
N LEU A 150 -8.34 7.67 6.45
CA LEU A 150 -7.45 7.16 7.51
C LEU A 150 -6.36 6.25 6.94
N SER A 151 -6.72 5.37 6.01
CA SER A 151 -5.76 4.48 5.33
C SER A 151 -4.74 5.24 4.51
N GLN A 152 -5.15 6.32 3.85
CA GLN A 152 -4.23 7.24 3.16
C GLN A 152 -3.25 7.89 4.16
N CYS A 153 -3.71 8.33 5.33
CA CYS A 153 -2.82 8.85 6.38
C CYS A 153 -1.80 7.80 6.87
N LEU A 154 -2.20 6.52 6.94
CA LEU A 154 -1.30 5.40 7.28
C LEU A 154 -0.38 5.00 6.13
N GLY A 155 -0.73 5.37 4.90
CA GLY A 155 -0.05 4.96 3.68
C GLY A 155 -0.17 3.47 3.38
N VAL A 156 -1.32 2.92 3.72
CA VAL A 156 -1.70 1.55 3.37
C VAL A 156 -2.70 1.57 2.23
N ARG A 157 -2.58 0.58 1.35
CA ARG A 157 -3.56 0.38 0.28
C ARG A 157 -4.87 -0.09 0.89
N ALA A 158 -5.94 0.64 0.63
CA ALA A 158 -7.27 0.30 1.09
C ALA A 158 -8.23 0.07 -0.08
N LYS A 159 -9.10 -0.95 0.03
CA LYS A 159 -10.28 -1.11 -0.82
C LYS A 159 -11.52 -1.16 0.05
N THR A 160 -12.57 -0.46 -0.35
CA THR A 160 -13.83 -0.38 0.39
C THR A 160 -14.91 -1.16 -0.34
N TYR A 161 -15.83 -1.76 0.41
CA TYR A 161 -16.99 -2.47 -0.11
C TYR A 161 -18.21 -2.10 0.72
N LYS A 162 -19.33 -1.80 0.03
CA LYS A 162 -20.64 -1.56 0.68
C LYS A 162 -21.46 -2.83 0.89
N ASN A 163 -21.04 -3.94 0.28
CA ASN A 163 -21.82 -5.17 0.23
C ASN A 163 -20.91 -6.39 0.38
N GLY A 164 -21.20 -7.23 1.37
CA GLY A 164 -20.41 -8.42 1.68
C GLY A 164 -20.38 -9.46 0.55
N ASN A 165 -21.45 -9.58 -0.25
CA ASN A 165 -21.49 -10.50 -1.38
C ASN A 165 -20.54 -10.08 -2.51
N ASN A 166 -20.41 -8.77 -2.76
CA ASN A 166 -19.45 -8.26 -3.73
C ASN A 166 -18.00 -8.55 -3.28
N LEU A 167 -17.70 -8.37 -2.00
CA LEU A 167 -16.40 -8.70 -1.45
C LEU A 167 -16.10 -10.20 -1.54
N LEU A 168 -17.05 -11.06 -1.15
CA LEU A 168 -16.91 -12.52 -1.28
C LEU A 168 -16.59 -12.93 -2.72
N ARG A 169 -17.36 -12.40 -3.70
CA ARG A 169 -17.15 -12.68 -5.12
C ARG A 169 -15.76 -12.28 -5.60
N ASP A 170 -15.30 -11.07 -5.24
CA ASP A 170 -13.98 -10.57 -5.65
C ASP A 170 -12.83 -11.40 -5.04
N ILE A 171 -13.00 -11.87 -3.79
CA ILE A 171 -12.02 -12.76 -3.14
C ILE A 171 -12.03 -14.14 -3.80
N GLU A 172 -13.21 -14.74 -4.01
CA GLU A 172 -13.36 -16.07 -4.64
C GLU A 172 -12.78 -16.11 -6.05
N GLN A 173 -13.00 -15.07 -6.84
CA GLN A 173 -12.47 -14.94 -8.19
C GLN A 173 -10.99 -14.55 -8.22
N SER A 174 -10.30 -14.50 -7.07
CA SER A 174 -8.90 -14.09 -6.93
C SER A 174 -8.59 -12.69 -7.49
N LYS A 175 -9.62 -11.84 -7.66
CA LYS A 175 -9.49 -10.42 -8.07
C LYS A 175 -8.98 -9.55 -6.91
N LEU A 176 -9.11 -10.04 -5.69
CA LEU A 176 -8.66 -9.37 -4.48
C LEU A 176 -8.01 -10.37 -3.52
N LYS A 177 -6.86 -9.99 -2.97
CA LYS A 177 -6.19 -10.72 -1.87
C LYS A 177 -6.03 -9.77 -0.67
N PRO A 178 -6.95 -9.82 0.32
CA PRO A 178 -6.84 -8.99 1.52
C PRO A 178 -5.67 -9.44 2.40
N CYS A 179 -4.93 -8.50 3.00
CA CYS A 179 -4.09 -8.82 4.16
C CYS A 179 -4.86 -8.77 5.48
N ILE A 180 -5.93 -7.96 5.54
CA ILE A 180 -6.81 -7.79 6.69
C ILE A 180 -8.14 -7.22 6.21
N CYS A 181 -9.24 -7.63 6.84
CA CYS A 181 -10.56 -7.05 6.61
C CYS A 181 -11.09 -6.44 7.91
N PHE A 182 -11.46 -5.17 7.85
CA PHE A 182 -12.31 -4.50 8.84
C PHE A 182 -13.76 -4.62 8.38
N VAL A 183 -14.60 -5.27 9.18
CA VAL A 183 -15.95 -5.67 8.76
C VAL A 183 -16.97 -5.13 9.76
N ASP A 184 -17.93 -4.35 9.29
CA ASP A 184 -19.06 -3.97 10.11
C ASP A 184 -19.96 -5.17 10.39
N ILE A 185 -20.48 -5.24 11.62
CA ILE A 185 -21.33 -6.35 12.04
C ILE A 185 -22.76 -6.16 11.52
N MET A 186 -23.27 -4.92 11.52
CA MET A 186 -24.66 -4.58 11.28
C MET A 186 -24.84 -4.01 9.88
N MET A 187 -24.75 -4.88 8.88
CA MET A 187 -25.02 -4.52 7.48
C MET A 187 -26.33 -5.14 6.98
N PRO A 188 -27.02 -4.47 6.03
CA PRO A 188 -28.17 -5.03 5.32
C PRO A 188 -27.75 -6.21 4.42
N GLU A 189 -28.73 -7.06 4.09
CA GLU A 189 -28.61 -8.30 3.30
C GLU A 189 -27.77 -9.41 3.94
N ILE A 190 -26.53 -9.12 4.33
CA ILE A 190 -25.62 -10.06 4.96
C ILE A 190 -24.91 -9.39 6.14
N SER A 191 -25.13 -9.90 7.35
CA SER A 191 -24.43 -9.40 8.53
C SER A 191 -22.93 -9.69 8.45
N GLY A 192 -22.11 -8.94 9.20
CA GLY A 192 -20.68 -9.22 9.28
C GLY A 192 -20.37 -10.63 9.79
N TYR A 193 -21.22 -11.16 10.68
CA TYR A 193 -21.10 -12.55 11.15
C TYR A 193 -21.37 -13.55 10.02
N ASP A 194 -22.42 -13.35 9.24
CA ASP A 194 -22.77 -14.24 8.13
C ASP A 194 -21.72 -14.16 7.01
N PHE A 195 -21.18 -12.98 6.74
CA PHE A 195 -20.07 -12.78 5.82
C PHE A 195 -18.87 -13.64 6.22
N VAL A 196 -18.43 -13.56 7.48
CA VAL A 196 -17.27 -14.33 7.93
C VAL A 196 -17.57 -15.83 7.91
N LYS A 197 -18.78 -16.25 8.31
CA LYS A 197 -19.18 -17.66 8.24
C LYS A 197 -19.05 -18.19 6.82
N LYS A 198 -19.64 -17.51 5.82
CA LYS A 198 -19.54 -17.89 4.40
C LYS A 198 -18.09 -17.87 3.89
N LEU A 199 -17.31 -16.87 4.29
CA LEU A 199 -15.88 -16.76 3.94
C LEU A 199 -15.09 -17.98 4.44
N ARG A 200 -15.36 -18.46 5.65
CA ARG A 200 -14.68 -19.63 6.25
C ARG A 200 -15.17 -20.95 5.67
N GLU A 201 -16.46 -21.10 5.38
CA GLU A 201 -17.03 -22.29 4.72
C GLU A 201 -16.40 -22.55 3.34
N LYS A 202 -16.10 -21.50 2.59
CA LYS A 202 -15.48 -21.58 1.27
C LYS A 202 -13.98 -21.92 1.27
N LYS A 203 -13.38 -22.21 2.44
CA LYS A 203 -11.95 -22.54 2.62
C LYS A 203 -10.99 -21.52 1.98
N ILE A 204 -11.41 -20.26 1.88
CA ILE A 204 -10.61 -19.16 1.36
C ILE A 204 -9.43 -18.92 2.32
N LYS A 205 -8.25 -18.57 1.78
CA LYS A 205 -7.00 -18.34 2.52
C LYS A 205 -7.28 -17.46 3.76
N LYS A 206 -6.80 -17.89 4.94
CA LYS A 206 -7.00 -17.17 6.20
C LYS A 206 -6.24 -15.84 6.17
N PHE A 207 -6.97 -14.74 6.20
CA PHE A 207 -6.49 -13.42 6.59
C PHE A 207 -7.26 -12.96 7.85
N PRO A 208 -6.64 -12.10 8.69
CA PRO A 208 -7.29 -11.52 9.86
C PRO A 208 -8.57 -10.77 9.50
N VAL A 209 -9.63 -11.03 10.26
CA VAL A 209 -10.87 -10.26 10.24
C VAL A 209 -11.03 -9.53 11.57
N VAL A 210 -11.14 -8.21 11.49
CA VAL A 210 -11.39 -7.32 12.62
C VAL A 210 -12.82 -6.80 12.51
N PHE A 211 -13.68 -7.11 13.46
CA PHE A 211 -15.01 -6.50 13.45
C PHE A 211 -14.96 -5.03 13.87
N THR A 212 -15.75 -4.20 13.20
CA THR A 212 -16.08 -2.85 13.65
C THR A 212 -17.53 -2.86 14.12
N THR A 213 -17.82 -2.27 15.29
CA THR A 213 -19.18 -2.30 15.83
C THR A 213 -19.46 -1.12 16.76
N GLY A 214 -20.70 -0.64 16.79
CA GLY A 214 -21.17 0.27 17.84
C GLY A 214 -21.67 -0.45 19.10
N VAL A 215 -21.69 -1.78 19.12
CA VAL A 215 -22.28 -2.59 20.20
C VAL A 215 -21.22 -3.01 21.22
N ASN A 216 -21.63 -3.11 22.49
CA ASN A 216 -20.76 -3.53 23.59
C ASN A 216 -20.01 -4.85 23.28
N PRO A 217 -18.67 -4.92 23.50
CA PRO A 217 -17.86 -6.10 23.21
C PRO A 217 -18.30 -7.39 23.90
N SER A 218 -19.04 -7.30 25.02
CA SER A 218 -19.56 -8.48 25.73
C SER A 218 -20.55 -9.30 24.91
N LYS A 219 -21.19 -8.70 23.90
CA LYS A 219 -22.17 -9.36 23.03
C LYS A 219 -21.56 -9.90 21.72
N LEU A 220 -20.24 -9.80 21.56
CA LEU A 220 -19.55 -10.22 20.35
C LEU A 220 -19.33 -11.74 20.31
N LYS A 221 -19.58 -12.34 19.15
CA LYS A 221 -19.20 -13.73 18.87
C LYS A 221 -17.69 -13.78 18.57
N LYS A 222 -16.88 -13.77 19.64
CA LYS A 222 -15.41 -13.67 19.57
C LYS A 222 -14.76 -14.77 18.72
N ASP A 223 -15.37 -15.95 18.67
CA ASP A 223 -14.83 -17.09 17.91
C ASP A 223 -14.87 -16.91 16.38
N LEU A 224 -15.62 -15.91 15.89
CA LEU A 224 -15.77 -15.63 14.47
C LEU A 224 -14.77 -14.59 13.94
N CYS A 225 -14.06 -13.87 14.80
CA CYS A 225 -13.11 -12.82 14.39
C CYS A 225 -11.75 -12.97 15.06
N ASP A 226 -10.74 -12.37 14.44
CA ASP A 226 -9.39 -12.32 15.00
C ASP A 226 -9.22 -11.14 15.97
N ASP A 227 -10.05 -10.10 15.83
CA ASP A 227 -10.13 -8.96 16.74
C ASP A 227 -11.41 -8.13 16.53
N TYR A 228 -11.58 -7.07 17.33
CA TYR A 228 -12.63 -6.06 17.13
C TYR A 228 -12.16 -4.64 17.47
N LEU A 229 -12.93 -3.67 16.98
CA LEU A 229 -12.83 -2.24 17.25
C LEU A 229 -14.23 -1.68 17.52
N LEU A 230 -14.33 -0.82 18.53
CA LEU A 230 -15.55 -0.07 18.79
C LEU A 230 -15.57 1.18 17.92
N LYS A 231 -16.70 1.43 17.25
CA LYS A 231 -16.97 2.69 16.58
C LYS A 231 -17.17 3.78 17.65
N PRO A 232 -16.65 5.02 17.46
CA PRO A 232 -15.93 5.49 16.27
C PRO A 232 -14.49 4.99 16.20
N VAL A 233 -14.07 4.54 15.02
CA VAL A 233 -12.72 4.01 14.77
C VAL A 233 -11.76 5.14 14.41
N SER A 234 -10.64 5.24 15.10
CA SER A 234 -9.61 6.25 14.87
C SER A 234 -8.43 5.74 14.02
N LEU A 235 -7.59 6.68 13.57
CA LEU A 235 -6.32 6.36 12.89
C LEU A 235 -5.44 5.40 13.72
N LYS A 236 -5.34 5.66 15.03
CA LYS A 236 -4.51 4.88 15.97
C LYS A 236 -5.05 3.46 16.13
N ASP A 237 -6.36 3.28 16.05
CA ASP A 237 -7.00 1.96 16.16
C ASP A 237 -6.62 1.09 14.97
N ILE A 238 -6.75 1.61 13.74
CA ILE A 238 -6.35 0.90 12.52
C ILE A 238 -4.85 0.60 12.55
N GLU A 239 -4.02 1.60 12.88
CA GLU A 239 -2.57 1.43 12.98
C GLU A 239 -2.18 0.33 13.98
N SER A 240 -2.83 0.32 15.16
CA SER A 240 -2.61 -0.67 16.21
C SER A 240 -2.93 -2.08 15.72
N LYS A 241 -4.06 -2.28 15.02
CA LYS A 241 -4.41 -3.60 14.47
C LYS A 241 -3.43 -4.02 13.38
N LEU A 242 -3.05 -3.12 12.49
CA LEU A 242 -2.07 -3.42 11.44
C LEU A 242 -0.72 -3.85 12.04
N LYS A 243 -0.23 -3.15 13.07
CA LYS A 243 0.99 -3.56 13.80
C LYS A 243 0.83 -4.92 14.50
N LYS A 244 -0.31 -5.15 15.17
CA LYS A 244 -0.62 -6.43 15.84
C LYS A 244 -0.52 -7.61 14.88
N PHE A 245 -1.02 -7.44 13.65
CA PHE A 245 -0.97 -8.47 12.61
C PHE A 245 0.29 -8.42 11.72
N LYS A 246 1.31 -7.62 12.09
CA LYS A 246 2.60 -7.47 11.38
C LYS A 246 2.44 -6.99 9.92
N LEU A 247 1.47 -6.12 9.69
CA LEU A 247 1.17 -5.49 8.39
C LEU A 247 1.75 -4.08 8.25
N LEU A 248 2.27 -3.53 9.35
CA LEU A 248 3.07 -2.30 9.48
C LEU A 248 4.23 -2.56 10.45
#